data_AF-A0A2Z4V1A8-F1
#
_entry.id   AF-A0A2Z4V1A8-F1
#
_cell.length_a   1.000
_cell.length_b   1.000
_cell.length_c   1.000
_cell.angle_alpha   90.00
_cell.angle_beta   90.00
_cell.angle_gamma   90.00
#
_symmetry.space_group_name_H-M   'P 1'
#
loop_
_entity.id
_entity.type
_entity.pdbx_description
1 polymer ?
#
loop_
_entity_poly.entity_id
_entity_poly.type
_entity_poly.pdbx_seq_one_letter_code
_entity_poly.pdbx_strand_id
1 'polypeptide(L)'
;MRGHRCAGAAKPTPCLGGSDRAGHHRRLSHWVNNTFGGTLPNTSAFGAGGTFNVTIHVKADLGNGQICGETVECAIVTRADHFNSSNRKYDVHVPMTFN
;
A
#
# COMPACT_ATOMS: atom_id res chain seq x y z
N MET A 1 -25.39 -7.82 -0.05
CA MET A 1 -24.46 -8.85 -0.59
C MET A 1 -23.09 -8.22 -0.79
N ARG A 2 -22.29 -8.05 0.28
CA ARG A 2 -20.94 -7.47 0.21
C ARG A 2 -19.96 -8.59 -0.14
N GLY A 3 -19.64 -8.72 -1.42
CA GLY A 3 -18.75 -9.74 -1.93
C GLY A 3 -17.32 -9.52 -1.43
N HIS A 4 -16.85 -10.43 -0.58
CA HIS A 4 -15.44 -10.60 -0.31
C HIS A 4 -14.72 -10.93 -1.62
N ARG A 5 -13.97 -9.98 -2.18
CA ARG A 5 -13.04 -10.27 -3.27
C ARG A 5 -11.67 -10.57 -2.66
N CYS A 6 -11.33 -11.85 -2.56
CA CYS A 6 -9.96 -12.28 -2.32
C CYS A 6 -9.56 -13.29 -3.40
N ALA A 7 -8.70 -12.85 -4.33
CA ALA A 7 -7.65 -13.61 -5.04
C ALA A 7 -7.24 -12.87 -6.34
N GLY A 8 -6.03 -12.28 -6.37
CA GLY A 8 -5.41 -11.75 -7.60
C GLY A 8 -5.86 -10.35 -8.03
N ALA A 9 -6.12 -9.45 -7.08
CA ALA A 9 -6.72 -8.14 -7.35
C ALA A 9 -5.84 -7.25 -8.23
N ALA A 10 -6.45 -6.65 -9.26
CA ALA A 10 -5.83 -5.61 -10.07
C ALA A 10 -5.30 -4.47 -9.20
N LYS A 11 -4.26 -3.76 -9.67
CA LYS A 11 -3.73 -2.57 -9.00
C LYS A 11 -4.90 -1.61 -8.65
N PRO A 12 -5.10 -1.24 -7.37
CA PRO A 12 -6.14 -0.30 -6.99
C PRO A 12 -5.97 1.06 -7.69
N THR A 13 -7.09 1.69 -8.02
CA THR A 13 -7.13 3.05 -8.57
C THR A 13 -8.35 3.81 -8.01
N PRO A 14 -8.18 5.07 -7.56
CA PRO A 14 -6.92 5.80 -7.42
C PRO A 14 -6.05 5.23 -6.29
N CYS A 15 -4.72 5.22 -6.48
CA CYS A 15 -3.76 4.75 -5.47
C CYS A 15 -2.86 5.90 -5.04
N LEU A 16 -2.94 6.27 -3.76
CA LEU A 16 -2.12 7.34 -3.18
C LEU A 16 -0.72 6.88 -2.75
N GLY A 17 -0.53 5.58 -2.50
CA GLY A 17 0.70 4.98 -1.96
C GLY A 17 1.85 4.87 -2.96
N GLY A 18 2.15 5.93 -3.71
CA GLY A 18 3.21 5.99 -4.71
C GLY A 18 4.63 5.90 -4.14
N SER A 19 5.62 6.12 -5.00
CA SER A 19 7.05 6.04 -4.67
C SER A 19 7.54 7.24 -3.84
N ASP A 20 7.37 7.25 -2.51
CA ASP A 20 7.91 8.31 -1.64
C ASP A 20 9.36 8.03 -1.21
N ARG A 21 10.29 8.21 -2.17
CA ARG A 21 11.74 8.06 -1.96
C ARG A 21 12.40 9.29 -1.32
N ALA A 22 11.71 10.43 -1.33
CA ALA A 22 12.26 11.72 -0.91
C ALA A 22 11.85 12.11 0.52
N GLY A 23 11.00 11.29 1.17
CA GLY A 23 10.46 11.61 2.50
C GLY A 23 9.57 12.85 2.48
N HIS A 24 9.04 13.22 1.32
CA HIS A 24 8.20 14.40 1.17
C HIS A 24 6.77 14.12 1.62
N HIS A 25 6.12 15.18 2.07
CA HIS A 25 4.99 15.15 3.00
C HIS A 25 3.93 14.10 2.68
N ARG A 26 3.76 13.23 3.71
CA ARG A 26 2.80 12.14 3.87
C ARG A 26 3.37 10.82 3.32
N ARG A 27 4.07 10.09 4.20
CA ARG A 27 4.60 8.73 4.02
C ARG A 27 3.47 7.74 3.71
N LEU A 28 2.90 7.85 2.52
CA LEU A 28 1.71 7.12 2.06
C LEU A 28 2.07 5.68 1.64
N SER A 29 3.36 5.38 1.51
CA SER A 29 3.88 4.04 1.28
C SER A 29 5.21 3.84 2.02
N HIS A 30 5.61 2.58 2.14
CA HIS A 30 6.88 2.17 2.73
C HIS A 30 7.44 0.98 1.96
N TRP A 31 8.74 0.99 1.66
CA TRP A 31 9.36 -0.03 0.82
C TRP A 31 10.17 -1.01 1.66
N VAL A 32 9.88 -2.30 1.51
CA VAL A 32 10.58 -3.35 2.26
C VAL A 32 11.40 -4.19 1.31
N ASN A 33 12.72 -4.20 1.46
CA ASN A 33 13.64 -4.99 0.64
C ASN A 33 15.03 -5.12 1.30
N ASN A 34 15.76 -6.19 1.02
CA ASN A 34 17.07 -6.43 1.65
C ASN A 34 18.27 -5.81 0.91
N THR A 35 18.05 -5.20 -0.27
CA THR A 35 19.14 -4.58 -1.06
C THR A 35 19.41 -3.14 -0.62
N PHE A 36 18.35 -2.37 -0.39
CA PHE A 36 18.37 -0.94 -0.05
C PHE A 36 17.52 -0.59 1.18
N GLY A 37 16.96 -1.58 1.86
CA GLY A 37 16.16 -1.36 3.06
C GLY A 37 16.95 -0.66 4.16
N GLY A 38 16.50 0.53 4.57
CA GLY A 38 17.16 1.34 5.59
C GLY A 38 18.26 2.27 5.06
N THR A 39 18.56 2.24 3.76
CA THR A 39 19.55 3.16 3.15
C THR A 39 18.92 4.44 2.62
N LEU A 40 17.59 4.44 2.44
CA LEU A 40 16.80 5.59 1.98
C LEU A 40 15.64 5.88 2.95
N PRO A 41 15.10 7.11 2.97
CA PRO A 41 13.87 7.42 3.68
C PRO A 41 12.72 6.48 3.28
N ASN A 42 11.88 6.10 4.25
CA ASN A 42 10.72 5.21 4.06
C ASN A 42 11.08 3.82 3.48
N THR A 43 12.26 3.32 3.81
CA THR A 43 12.67 1.96 3.46
C THR A 43 13.12 1.17 4.67
N SER A 44 12.88 -0.14 4.68
CA SER A 44 13.45 -1.07 5.68
C SER A 44 13.82 -2.40 5.04
N ALA A 45 14.69 -3.15 5.70
CA ALA A 45 14.88 -4.56 5.39
C ALA A 45 13.69 -5.39 5.87
N PHE A 46 13.54 -6.59 5.33
CA PHE A 46 12.66 -7.59 5.92
C PHE A 46 13.26 -8.10 7.24
N GLY A 47 12.39 -8.40 8.20
CA GLY A 47 12.72 -9.18 9.39
C GLY A 47 12.83 -10.68 9.08
N ALA A 48 13.05 -11.47 10.14
CA ALA A 48 13.13 -12.93 10.05
C ALA A 48 11.91 -13.52 9.34
N GLY A 49 12.13 -14.48 8.44
CA GLY A 49 11.06 -15.13 7.68
C GLY A 49 10.30 -14.23 6.70
N GLY A 50 10.82 -13.04 6.35
CA GLY A 50 10.15 -12.11 5.44
C GLY A 50 9.11 -11.20 6.13
N THR A 51 9.14 -11.11 7.46
CA THR A 51 8.25 -10.25 8.24
C THR A 51 8.58 -8.77 8.04
N PHE A 52 7.60 -7.90 8.28
CA PHE A 52 7.81 -6.45 8.34
C PHE A 52 6.77 -5.78 9.24
N ASN A 53 7.13 -4.66 9.85
CA ASN A 53 6.22 -3.78 10.58
C ASN A 53 6.58 -2.34 10.21
N VAL A 54 5.62 -1.61 9.64
CA VAL A 54 5.85 -0.31 9.04
C VAL A 54 4.69 0.62 9.38
N THR A 55 5.01 1.89 9.60
CA THR A 55 4.01 2.95 9.81
C THR A 55 3.88 3.76 8.52
N ILE A 56 2.65 3.86 8.03
CA ILE A 56 2.28 4.75 6.93
C ILE A 56 1.24 5.76 7.40
N HIS A 57 1.22 6.93 6.78
CA HIS A 57 0.21 7.96 7.04
C HIS A 57 -0.78 7.98 5.90
N VAL A 58 -2.04 7.64 6.20
CA VAL A 58 -3.14 7.57 5.24
C VAL A 58 -4.12 8.74 5.46
N LYS A 59 -4.88 9.08 4.41
CA LYS A 59 -5.99 10.06 4.48
C LYS A 59 -7.22 9.51 3.77
N ALA A 60 -8.40 9.96 4.17
CA ALA A 60 -9.67 9.51 3.60
C ALA A 60 -9.90 9.99 2.17
N ASP A 61 -9.53 11.24 1.89
CA ASP A 61 -9.75 11.87 0.58
C ASP A 61 -8.66 11.46 -0.42
N LEU A 62 -9.07 10.73 -1.47
CA LEU A 62 -8.24 10.30 -2.58
C LEU A 62 -8.15 11.35 -3.71
N GLY A 63 -8.88 12.46 -3.59
CA GLY A 63 -9.07 13.48 -4.63
C GLY A 63 -10.30 13.20 -5.50
N ASN A 64 -10.71 14.21 -6.28
CA ASN A 64 -11.83 14.11 -7.24
C ASN A 64 -13.15 13.59 -6.64
N GLY A 65 -13.44 13.90 -5.38
CA GLY A 65 -14.66 13.44 -4.69
C GLY A 65 -14.65 11.96 -4.29
N GLN A 66 -13.51 11.28 -4.42
CA GLN A 66 -13.36 9.88 -4.01
C GLN A 66 -12.89 9.83 -2.54
N ILE A 67 -13.82 9.52 -1.64
CA ILE A 67 -13.61 9.53 -0.19
C ILE A 67 -13.80 8.10 0.34
N CYS A 68 -12.77 7.58 0.98
CA CYS A 68 -12.75 6.24 1.55
C CYS A 68 -13.84 6.05 2.62
N GLY A 69 -14.71 5.07 2.40
CA GLY A 69 -15.82 4.75 3.30
C GLY A 69 -17.10 5.54 3.03
N GLU A 70 -17.05 6.59 2.19
CA GLU A 70 -18.22 7.38 1.80
C GLU A 70 -18.63 7.11 0.36
N THR A 71 -17.74 7.38 -0.61
CA THR A 71 -18.02 7.24 -2.04
C THR A 71 -17.33 6.04 -2.67
N VAL A 72 -16.28 5.51 -2.03
CA VAL A 72 -15.52 4.34 -2.50
C VAL A 72 -15.07 3.44 -1.34
N GLU A 73 -14.89 2.14 -1.62
CA GLU A 73 -14.22 1.22 -0.70
C GLU A 73 -12.70 1.33 -0.86
N CYS A 74 -11.98 1.34 0.26
CA CYS A 74 -10.53 1.52 0.29
C CYS A 74 -9.84 0.38 1.04
N ALA A 75 -8.57 0.17 0.68
CA ALA A 75 -7.70 -0.78 1.36
C ALA A 75 -6.26 -0.25 1.40
N ILE A 76 -5.52 -0.65 2.43
CA ILE A 76 -4.06 -0.64 2.42
C ILE A 76 -3.62 -1.91 1.69
N VAL A 77 -2.72 -1.75 0.70
CA VAL A 77 -2.32 -2.85 -0.17
C VAL A 77 -0.81 -3.00 -0.19
N THR A 78 -0.33 -4.24 0.00
CA THR A 78 1.07 -4.56 -0.30
C THR A 78 1.22 -4.83 -1.79
N ARG A 79 2.27 -4.29 -2.40
CA ARG A 79 2.70 -4.70 -3.75
C ARG A 79 3.86 -5.66 -3.59
N ALA A 80 3.63 -6.95 -3.83
CA ALA A 80 4.60 -7.99 -3.53
C ALA A 80 5.83 -7.94 -4.44
N ASP A 81 5.65 -7.58 -5.72
CA ASP A 81 6.73 -7.58 -6.71
C ASP A 81 6.82 -6.25 -7.48
N HIS A 82 7.95 -5.56 -7.29
CA HIS A 82 8.26 -4.33 -7.99
C HIS A 82 8.84 -4.57 -9.39
N PHE A 83 9.49 -5.71 -9.61
CA PHE A 83 10.07 -6.08 -10.91
C PHE A 83 9.01 -6.69 -11.85
N ASN A 84 8.03 -7.40 -11.30
CA ASN A 84 6.89 -7.93 -12.05
C ASN A 84 5.58 -7.24 -11.66
N SER A 85 5.42 -6.00 -12.13
CA SER A 85 4.30 -5.11 -11.79
C SER A 85 2.90 -5.62 -12.20
N SER A 86 2.80 -6.61 -13.08
CA SER A 86 1.52 -7.19 -13.48
C SER A 86 1.12 -8.36 -12.57
N ASN A 87 2.08 -9.01 -11.91
CA ASN A 87 1.80 -10.09 -10.99
C ASN A 87 1.35 -9.55 -9.63
N ARG A 88 0.04 -9.61 -9.36
CA ARG A 88 -0.59 -9.18 -8.09
C ARG A 88 -1.05 -10.37 -7.23
N LYS A 89 -0.60 -11.59 -7.54
CA LYS A 89 -1.06 -12.83 -6.89
C LYS A 89 -0.86 -12.81 -5.38
N TYR A 90 0.18 -12.15 -4.90
CA TYR A 90 0.60 -12.14 -3.51
C TYR A 90 0.38 -10.79 -2.81
N ASP A 91 -0.34 -9.88 -3.47
CA ASP A 91 -0.70 -8.60 -2.86
C ASP A 91 -1.73 -8.85 -1.75
N VAL A 92 -1.45 -8.35 -0.55
CA VAL A 92 -2.37 -8.39 0.60
C VAL A 92 -3.17 -7.12 0.59
N HIS A 93 -4.49 -7.25 0.71
CA HIS A 93 -5.42 -6.13 0.78
C HIS A 93 -6.07 -6.09 2.16
N VAL A 94 -5.84 -5.01 2.91
CA VAL A 94 -6.43 -4.77 4.22
C VAL A 94 -7.48 -3.67 4.07
N PRO A 95 -8.78 -4.01 4.05
CA PRO A 95 -9.86 -3.02 3.95
C PRO A 95 -9.79 -2.03 5.12
N MET A 96 -10.13 -0.77 4.85
CA MET A 96 -10.11 0.29 5.86
C MET A 96 -11.25 1.29 5.68
N THR A 97 -11.67 1.89 6.79
CA THR A 97 -12.64 2.99 6.85
C THR A 97 -12.14 4.04 7.82
N PHE A 98 -12.57 5.28 7.63
CA PHE A 98 -12.36 6.37 8.57
C PHE A 98 -13.66 6.60 9.34
N ASN A 99 -13.56 6.98 10.61
CA ASN A 99 -14.71 7.33 11.47
C ASN A 99 -14.94 8.83 11.48
#